data_AF-A0A523A3X6-F1
#
_entry.id   AF-A0A523A3X6-F1
#
_cell.length_a   1.000
_cell.length_b   1.000
_cell.length_c   1.000
_cell.angle_alpha   90.00
_cell.angle_beta   90.00
_cell.angle_gamma   90.00
#
_symmetry.space_group_name_H-M   'P 1'
#
loop_
_entity.id
_entity.type
_entity.pdbx_description
1 polymer ?
#
loop_
_entity_poly.entity_id
_entity_poly.type
_entity_poly.pdbx_seq_one_letter_code
_entity_poly.pdbx_strand_id
1 'polypeptide(L)'
;MKKPSPAATSAVSRADSGFSYSRPFFEDLVDSALAHAKKLGATDAGAEASEGCGLSVSVRKGELENVERNRDKSLGVTVYVGNRRGNASTSDFSEAAIEQTVQAAYDIARFTAEDAMAGLPDAGDIATVQPDLDLFHPWAITSEQAAALAMRCEAAALQTDRRITNSEGAGVSAQQSQFFSAHTHGFRGGYASSRHSLSVAPIASNPGRRQDMQRDAWYSSMRDATELASPEAVGRYAAERALSRLKSRKIATTECPVLFESPLAAGLLGALVQAVSGGALYRKSTFLLDSLGKPVLPGHIDIVEDPFIQRGKGSSPFDDEGVKVQARKVVDAGRLEGYFLSTYSARKLGMKTTGNAGGSHNLTLTSRLTRGGDDLDAMLQKLGTGLFVIELMGQGVNYVTGDYSRGASGFWVEKGRIAHPVEEITIAGNLRDMLMGITAVGADAYNHGAKTVGSILVNRMKVAGS
;
A
#
# COMPACT_ATOMS: atom_id res chain seq x y z
N MET A 1 -31.50 -47.92 19.81
CA MET A 1 -31.38 -46.46 20.05
C MET A 1 -29.90 -46.11 20.07
N LYS A 2 -29.37 -45.59 18.96
CA LYS A 2 -27.95 -45.22 18.81
C LYS A 2 -27.75 -43.80 19.36
N LYS A 3 -26.78 -43.65 20.28
CA LYS A 3 -26.31 -42.35 20.78
C LYS A 3 -25.74 -41.51 19.62
N PRO A 4 -25.91 -40.18 19.62
CA PRO A 4 -25.24 -39.31 18.66
C PRO A 4 -23.74 -39.26 18.97
N SER A 5 -22.93 -39.38 17.91
CA SER A 5 -21.48 -39.16 17.94
C SER A 5 -21.18 -37.68 18.18
N PRO A 6 -20.23 -37.32 19.07
CA PRO A 6 -19.81 -35.93 19.22
C PRO A 6 -19.04 -35.49 17.97
N ALA A 7 -19.43 -34.35 17.42
CA ALA A 7 -18.74 -33.66 16.34
C ALA A 7 -17.34 -33.24 16.79
N ALA A 8 -16.39 -33.31 15.86
CA ALA A 8 -14.97 -33.08 16.06
C ALA A 8 -14.65 -31.66 16.56
N THR A 9 -14.31 -31.54 17.85
CA THR A 9 -13.51 -30.45 18.40
C THR A 9 -12.06 -30.91 18.51
N SER A 10 -11.27 -30.75 17.45
CA SER A 10 -9.80 -30.86 17.51
C SER A 10 -9.12 -29.97 16.46
N ALA A 11 -9.48 -28.69 16.41
CA ALA A 11 -8.75 -27.70 15.65
C ALA A 11 -7.47 -27.26 16.39
N VAL A 12 -6.45 -28.12 16.29
CA VAL A 12 -5.02 -27.82 16.08
C VAL A 12 -4.32 -26.78 16.98
N SER A 13 -3.47 -27.26 17.90
CA SER A 13 -2.51 -26.49 18.71
C SER A 13 -1.17 -26.20 17.99
N ARG A 14 -1.10 -26.40 16.67
CA ARG A 14 0.13 -26.22 15.87
C ARG A 14 0.07 -24.90 15.13
N ALA A 15 1.25 -24.29 14.92
CA ALA A 15 1.37 -23.14 14.04
C ALA A 15 0.97 -23.54 12.61
N ASP A 16 0.36 -22.61 11.88
CA ASP A 16 0.13 -22.77 10.45
C ASP A 16 1.49 -22.87 9.72
N SER A 17 1.48 -23.47 8.53
CA SER A 17 2.71 -23.76 7.80
C SER A 17 3.61 -22.53 7.64
N GLY A 18 4.84 -22.60 8.13
CA GLY A 18 5.86 -21.54 8.03
C GLY A 18 5.97 -20.58 9.21
N PHE A 19 5.08 -20.69 10.21
CA PHE A 19 5.10 -19.88 11.42
C PHE A 19 5.74 -20.59 12.62
N SER A 20 6.26 -19.80 13.57
CA SER A 20 6.89 -20.33 14.79
C SER A 20 5.87 -20.48 15.91
N TYR A 21 4.88 -19.60 15.92
CA TYR A 21 3.89 -19.49 16.98
C TYR A 21 2.51 -19.84 16.45
N SER A 22 1.69 -20.48 17.28
CA SER A 22 0.30 -20.76 16.93
C SER A 22 -0.58 -19.58 17.34
N ARG A 23 -1.77 -19.49 16.75
CA ARG A 23 -2.76 -18.49 17.18
C ARG A 23 -3.05 -18.58 18.69
N PRO A 24 -3.32 -19.76 19.29
CA PRO A 24 -3.50 -19.88 20.75
C PRO A 24 -2.35 -19.30 21.57
N PHE A 25 -1.09 -19.45 21.12
CA PHE A 25 0.06 -18.86 21.81
C PHE A 25 -0.01 -17.32 21.83
N PHE A 26 -0.42 -16.68 20.72
CA PHE A 26 -0.63 -15.24 20.72
C PHE A 26 -1.84 -14.80 21.54
N GLU A 27 -2.91 -15.59 21.55
CA GLU A 27 -4.06 -15.34 22.42
C GLU A 27 -3.63 -15.31 23.90
N ASP A 28 -2.82 -16.28 24.34
CA ASP A 28 -2.29 -16.34 25.71
C ASP A 28 -1.40 -15.13 26.06
N LEU A 29 -0.53 -14.70 25.13
CA LEU A 29 0.32 -13.51 25.33
C LEU A 29 -0.50 -12.24 25.49
N VAL A 30 -1.46 -12.02 24.60
CA VAL A 30 -2.36 -10.87 24.61
C VAL A 30 -3.23 -10.89 25.86
N ASP A 31 -3.77 -12.04 26.25
CA ASP A 31 -4.59 -12.18 27.45
C ASP A 31 -3.78 -11.93 28.73
N SER A 32 -2.53 -12.39 28.79
CA SER A 32 -1.62 -12.11 29.90
C SER A 32 -1.34 -10.61 30.02
N ALA A 33 -1.07 -9.93 28.89
CA ALA A 33 -0.83 -8.49 28.87
C ALA A 33 -2.06 -7.69 29.34
N LEU A 34 -3.25 -8.03 28.83
CA LEU A 34 -4.51 -7.37 29.21
C LEU A 34 -4.88 -7.64 30.69
N ALA A 35 -4.67 -8.86 31.18
CA ALA A 35 -4.90 -9.21 32.58
C ALA A 35 -3.97 -8.43 33.51
N HIS A 36 -2.68 -8.29 33.16
CA HIS A 36 -1.73 -7.50 33.92
C HIS A 36 -2.09 -6.00 33.90
N ALA A 37 -2.52 -5.46 32.75
CA ALA A 37 -2.96 -4.06 32.66
C ALA A 37 -4.14 -3.78 33.59
N LYS A 38 -5.12 -4.70 33.63
CA LYS A 38 -6.25 -4.63 34.56
C LYS A 38 -5.81 -4.70 36.02
N LYS A 39 -4.84 -5.57 36.36
CA LYS A 39 -4.27 -5.69 37.71
C LYS A 39 -3.62 -4.39 38.18
N LEU A 40 -2.96 -3.65 37.28
CA LEU A 40 -2.38 -2.33 37.58
C LEU A 40 -3.44 -1.22 37.73
N GLY A 41 -4.69 -1.48 37.34
CA GLY A 41 -5.78 -0.51 37.43
C GLY A 41 -5.96 0.34 36.17
N ALA A 42 -5.56 -0.17 35.01
CA ALA A 42 -5.95 0.41 33.74
C ALA A 42 -7.48 0.43 33.61
N THR A 43 -8.03 1.53 33.07
CA THR A 43 -9.45 1.63 32.72
C THR A 43 -9.72 0.78 31.48
N ASP A 44 -8.86 0.90 30.46
CA ASP A 44 -8.92 0.13 29.23
C ASP A 44 -7.54 -0.26 28.74
N ALA A 45 -7.45 -1.30 27.93
CA ALA A 45 -6.21 -1.72 27.30
C ALA A 45 -6.46 -2.45 25.98
N GLY A 46 -5.50 -2.36 25.08
CA GLY A 46 -5.41 -3.17 23.86
C GLY A 46 -4.01 -3.74 23.72
N ALA A 47 -3.89 -4.95 23.21
CA ALA A 47 -2.61 -5.59 22.96
C ALA A 47 -2.66 -6.37 21.64
N GLU A 48 -1.52 -6.37 20.94
CA GLU A 48 -1.33 -7.11 19.69
C GLU A 48 0.00 -7.86 19.74
N ALA A 49 -0.03 -9.14 19.44
CA ALA A 49 1.15 -9.95 19.21
C ALA A 49 1.24 -10.32 17.72
N SER A 50 2.45 -10.26 17.16
CA SER A 50 2.68 -10.59 15.75
C SER A 50 4.01 -11.31 15.55
N GLU A 51 4.08 -12.08 14.46
CA GLU A 51 5.33 -12.50 13.86
C GLU A 51 5.31 -12.29 12.35
N GLY A 52 6.47 -11.96 11.80
CA GLY A 52 6.75 -11.94 10.38
C GLY A 52 7.95 -12.84 10.09
N CYS A 53 7.93 -13.55 8.98
CA CYS A 53 9.10 -14.28 8.52
C CYS A 53 9.16 -14.30 7.00
N GLY A 54 10.36 -14.48 6.47
CA GLY A 54 10.52 -14.53 5.04
C GLY A 54 11.93 -14.84 4.56
N LEU A 55 12.02 -14.86 3.25
CA LEU A 55 13.24 -15.05 2.48
C LEU A 55 13.33 -13.93 1.46
N SER A 56 14.48 -13.28 1.39
CA SER A 56 14.84 -12.33 0.35
C SER A 56 16.14 -12.78 -0.30
N VAL A 57 16.12 -12.97 -1.62
CA VAL A 57 17.29 -13.36 -2.40
C VAL A 57 17.50 -12.36 -3.52
N SER A 58 18.71 -11.82 -3.64
CA SER A 58 19.10 -10.95 -4.76
C SER A 58 20.26 -11.56 -5.53
N VAL A 59 20.22 -11.34 -6.84
CA VAL A 59 21.29 -11.70 -7.77
C VAL A 59 21.69 -10.46 -8.54
N ARG A 60 22.94 -10.42 -8.97
CA ARG A 60 23.44 -9.36 -9.82
C ARG A 60 24.46 -9.91 -10.79
N LYS A 61 24.28 -9.60 -12.07
CA LYS A 61 25.12 -10.09 -13.18
C LYS A 61 25.24 -11.61 -13.20
N GLY A 62 24.15 -12.32 -12.89
CA GLY A 62 24.12 -13.79 -12.87
C GLY A 62 24.78 -14.43 -11.66
N GLU A 63 25.25 -13.65 -10.69
CA GLU A 63 25.83 -14.15 -9.44
C GLU A 63 24.90 -13.85 -8.26
N LEU A 64 24.88 -14.76 -7.29
CA LEU A 64 24.15 -14.56 -6.04
C LEU A 64 24.82 -13.44 -5.23
N GLU A 65 24.04 -12.42 -4.86
CA GLU A 65 24.55 -11.27 -4.10
C GLU A 65 24.17 -11.37 -2.62
N ASN A 66 22.88 -11.51 -2.32
CA ASN A 66 22.39 -11.62 -0.94
C ASN A 66 21.39 -12.76 -0.77
N VAL A 67 21.46 -13.42 0.39
CA VAL A 67 20.43 -14.33 0.90
C VAL A 67 20.14 -13.92 2.34
N GLU A 68 18.93 -13.41 2.56
CA GLU A 68 18.47 -12.96 3.86
C GLU A 68 17.25 -13.77 4.29
N ARG A 69 17.27 -14.25 5.54
CA ARG A 69 16.10 -14.79 6.21
C ARG A 69 15.79 -13.92 7.41
N ASN A 70 14.63 -13.30 7.38
CA ASN A 70 14.13 -12.49 8.47
C ASN A 70 13.10 -13.28 9.28
N ARG A 71 13.12 -13.06 10.59
CA ARG A 71 12.06 -13.49 11.50
C ARG A 71 11.95 -12.46 12.61
N ASP A 72 10.85 -11.74 12.56
CA ASP A 72 10.55 -10.65 13.46
C ASP A 72 9.34 -11.03 14.30
N LYS A 73 9.34 -10.61 15.57
CA LYS A 73 8.20 -10.80 16.48
C LYS A 73 8.05 -9.59 17.38
N SER A 74 6.81 -9.27 17.72
CA SER A 74 6.49 -8.09 18.53
C SER A 74 5.24 -8.34 19.37
N LEU A 75 5.23 -7.77 20.57
CA LEU A 75 4.04 -7.55 21.40
C LEU A 75 3.94 -6.05 21.65
N GLY A 76 2.87 -5.42 21.16
CA GLY A 76 2.53 -4.03 21.45
C GLY A 76 1.38 -3.96 22.46
N VAL A 77 1.47 -3.04 23.42
CA VAL A 77 0.40 -2.79 24.41
C VAL A 77 0.10 -1.30 24.46
N THR A 78 -1.18 -0.95 24.39
CA THR A 78 -1.69 0.39 24.68
C THR A 78 -2.59 0.32 25.92
N VAL A 79 -2.32 1.18 26.90
CA VAL A 79 -3.05 1.27 28.17
C VAL A 79 -3.70 2.63 28.30
N TYR A 80 -4.90 2.64 28.87
CA TYR A 80 -5.66 3.84 29.21
C TYR A 80 -5.90 3.93 30.72
N VAL A 81 -5.70 5.13 31.28
CA VAL A 81 -6.09 5.48 32.66
C VAL A 81 -7.03 6.68 32.57
N GLY A 82 -8.33 6.42 32.62
CA GLY A 82 -9.34 7.35 32.12
C GLY A 82 -9.07 7.71 30.67
N ASN A 83 -8.88 9.00 30.38
CA ASN A 83 -8.59 9.54 29.06
C ASN A 83 -7.09 9.80 28.80
N ARG A 84 -6.21 9.23 29.64
CA ARG A 84 -4.75 9.30 29.45
C ARG A 84 -4.28 8.01 28.79
N ARG A 85 -3.31 8.09 27.88
CA ARG A 85 -2.86 6.96 27.06
C ARG A 85 -1.36 6.77 27.17
N GLY A 86 -0.93 5.52 27.32
CA GLY A 86 0.46 5.12 27.17
C GLY A 86 0.60 3.88 26.30
N ASN A 87 1.74 3.75 25.63
CA ASN A 87 2.05 2.60 24.79
C ASN A 87 3.48 2.12 25.03
N ALA A 88 3.69 0.82 24.91
CA ALA A 88 5.00 0.19 24.95
C ALA A 88 5.00 -1.07 24.07
N SER A 89 6.17 -1.55 23.68
CA SER A 89 6.32 -2.76 22.89
C SER A 89 7.59 -3.51 23.23
N THR A 90 7.59 -4.83 23.01
CA THR A 90 8.74 -5.71 23.21
C THR A 90 8.79 -6.81 22.16
N SER A 91 9.98 -7.35 21.88
CA SER A 91 10.16 -8.58 21.11
C SER A 91 10.46 -9.80 22.00
N ASP A 92 10.60 -9.60 23.31
CA ASP A 92 10.71 -10.68 24.30
C ASP A 92 9.30 -11.11 24.78
N PHE A 93 9.01 -12.40 24.62
CA PHE A 93 7.73 -13.02 25.00
C PHE A 93 7.81 -13.74 26.36
N SER A 94 8.87 -13.51 27.14
CA SER A 94 8.93 -13.95 28.53
C SER A 94 7.87 -13.24 29.39
N GLU A 95 7.30 -13.93 30.37
CA GLU A 95 6.29 -13.37 31.28
C GLU A 95 6.79 -12.07 31.93
N ALA A 96 8.04 -12.05 32.41
CA ALA A 96 8.65 -10.86 32.99
C ALA A 96 8.73 -9.68 32.02
N ALA A 97 9.06 -9.90 30.74
CA ALA A 97 9.10 -8.83 29.75
C ALA A 97 7.69 -8.30 29.40
N ILE A 98 6.68 -9.17 29.39
CA ILE A 98 5.28 -8.77 29.19
C ILE A 98 4.85 -7.85 30.34
N GLU A 99 5.04 -8.28 31.58
CA GLU A 99 4.69 -7.48 32.76
C GLU A 99 5.42 -6.12 32.77
N GLN A 100 6.72 -6.11 32.48
CA GLN A 100 7.50 -4.87 32.37
C GLN A 100 7.00 -3.94 31.26
N THR A 101 6.61 -4.49 30.11
CA THR A 101 6.07 -3.72 28.98
C THR A 101 4.73 -3.09 29.34
N VAL A 102 3.85 -3.86 29.98
CA VAL A 102 2.55 -3.35 30.45
C VAL A 102 2.74 -2.29 31.53
N GLN A 103 3.65 -2.51 32.48
CA GLN A 103 4.00 -1.54 33.52
C GLN A 103 4.51 -0.23 32.91
N ALA A 104 5.41 -0.31 31.90
CA ALA A 104 5.91 0.87 31.20
C ALA A 104 4.79 1.64 30.48
N ALA A 105 3.89 0.96 29.77
CA ALA A 105 2.74 1.59 29.13
C ALA A 105 1.80 2.27 30.16
N TYR A 106 1.56 1.60 31.30
CA TYR A 106 0.75 2.14 32.40
C TYR A 106 1.39 3.37 33.05
N ASP A 107 2.70 3.33 33.32
CA ASP A 107 3.42 4.46 33.89
C ASP A 107 3.41 5.67 32.95
N ILE A 108 3.63 5.46 31.64
CA ILE A 108 3.46 6.52 30.64
C ILE A 108 2.04 7.11 30.72
N ALA A 109 1.00 6.27 30.71
CA ALA A 109 -0.38 6.72 30.76
C ALA A 109 -0.64 7.62 31.98
N ARG A 110 -0.10 7.29 33.15
CA ARG A 110 -0.27 8.10 34.37
C ARG A 110 0.31 9.51 34.26
N PHE A 111 1.40 9.69 33.52
CA PHE A 111 2.06 10.99 33.35
C PHE A 111 1.60 11.79 32.13
N THR A 112 0.94 11.16 31.16
CA THR A 112 0.37 11.88 30.00
C THR A 112 -0.82 12.76 30.39
N ALA A 113 -1.04 13.81 29.58
CA ALA A 113 -2.22 14.65 29.72
C ALA A 113 -3.49 13.91 29.31
N GLU A 114 -4.62 14.31 29.89
CA GLU A 114 -5.93 13.80 29.47
C GLU A 114 -6.28 14.29 28.06
N ASP A 115 -6.79 13.38 27.24
CA ASP A 115 -7.36 13.69 25.93
C ASP A 115 -8.75 13.06 25.84
N ALA A 116 -9.79 13.89 25.91
CA ALA A 116 -11.18 13.45 25.88
C ALA A 116 -11.53 12.60 24.64
N MET A 117 -10.72 12.66 23.57
CA MET A 117 -10.93 11.88 22.35
C MET A 117 -10.22 10.52 22.36
N ALA A 118 -9.28 10.30 23.29
CA ALA A 118 -8.59 9.04 23.46
C ALA A 118 -9.49 7.97 24.09
N GLY A 119 -9.29 6.71 23.69
CA GLY A 119 -10.01 5.55 24.19
C GLY A 119 -10.26 4.52 23.09
N LEU A 120 -10.63 3.30 23.48
CA LEU A 120 -10.99 2.21 22.56
C LEU A 120 -12.25 2.52 21.74
N PRO A 121 -12.52 1.80 20.64
CA PRO A 121 -13.74 1.96 19.84
C PRO A 121 -15.03 1.79 20.65
N ASP A 122 -16.10 2.47 20.21
CA ASP A 122 -17.43 2.32 20.81
C ASP A 122 -17.96 0.90 20.56
N ALA A 123 -18.70 0.32 21.51
CA ALA A 123 -19.15 -1.08 21.44
C ALA A 123 -19.95 -1.42 20.17
N GLY A 124 -20.70 -0.46 19.63
CA GLY A 124 -21.47 -0.63 18.39
C GLY A 124 -20.62 -0.72 17.13
N ASP A 125 -19.38 -0.24 17.17
CA ASP A 125 -18.47 -0.14 16.02
C ASP A 125 -17.52 -1.35 15.93
N ILE A 126 -17.39 -2.16 17.00
CA ILE A 126 -16.47 -3.30 17.07
C ILE A 126 -16.90 -4.45 16.14
N ALA A 127 -15.96 -4.98 15.36
CA ALA A 127 -16.20 -6.09 14.45
C ALA A 127 -16.59 -7.38 15.19
N THR A 128 -17.78 -7.90 14.89
CA THR A 128 -18.29 -9.18 15.42
C THR A 128 -18.23 -10.33 14.41
N VAL A 129 -18.08 -10.00 13.12
CA VAL A 129 -17.93 -10.95 12.02
C VAL A 129 -16.60 -10.67 11.37
N GLN A 130 -15.78 -11.71 11.21
CA GLN A 130 -14.45 -11.62 10.63
C GLN A 130 -14.40 -12.61 9.46
N PRO A 131 -14.76 -12.19 8.24
CA PRO A 131 -14.77 -13.08 7.10
C PRO A 131 -13.34 -13.55 6.77
N ASP A 132 -13.22 -14.80 6.33
CA ASP A 132 -11.97 -15.27 5.71
C ASP A 132 -11.86 -14.69 4.30
N LEU A 133 -10.73 -14.02 4.04
CA LEU A 133 -10.45 -13.29 2.80
C LEU A 133 -9.37 -13.98 1.95
N ASP A 134 -8.99 -15.21 2.31
CA ASP A 134 -8.00 -16.04 1.59
C ASP A 134 -6.65 -15.30 1.42
N LEU A 135 -6.16 -14.67 2.49
CA LEU A 135 -4.99 -13.77 2.42
C LEU A 135 -3.64 -14.47 2.58
N PHE A 136 -3.63 -15.76 2.94
CA PHE A 136 -2.43 -16.50 3.31
C PHE A 136 -2.16 -17.68 2.37
N HIS A 137 -1.14 -17.51 1.53
CA HIS A 137 -0.67 -18.48 0.55
C HIS A 137 0.84 -18.65 0.70
N PRO A 138 1.32 -19.43 1.69
CA PRO A 138 2.75 -19.55 1.96
C PRO A 138 3.50 -20.17 0.78
N TRP A 139 4.67 -19.61 0.47
CA TRP A 139 5.53 -20.11 -0.61
C TRP A 139 6.74 -20.85 -0.03
N ALA A 140 6.71 -22.18 -0.10
CA ALA A 140 7.78 -23.06 0.39
C ALA A 140 9.01 -23.09 -0.56
N ILE A 141 9.50 -21.90 -0.95
CA ILE A 141 10.65 -21.73 -1.83
C ILE A 141 11.97 -21.79 -1.06
N THR A 142 12.96 -22.52 -1.60
CA THR A 142 14.32 -22.53 -1.05
C THR A 142 15.15 -21.35 -1.56
N SER A 143 16.28 -21.07 -0.90
CA SER A 143 17.25 -20.06 -1.36
C SER A 143 17.74 -20.33 -2.78
N GLU A 144 17.96 -21.60 -3.12
CA GLU A 144 18.47 -22.04 -4.42
C GLU A 144 17.41 -21.84 -5.51
N GLN A 145 16.15 -22.17 -5.20
CA GLN A 145 15.02 -21.95 -6.11
C GLN A 145 14.76 -20.45 -6.33
N ALA A 146 14.81 -19.64 -5.26
CA ALA A 146 14.64 -18.19 -5.35
C ALA A 146 15.77 -17.55 -6.16
N ALA A 147 17.02 -17.96 -5.95
CA ALA A 147 18.16 -17.54 -6.75
C ALA A 147 17.97 -17.91 -8.23
N ALA A 148 17.50 -19.13 -8.53
CA ALA A 148 17.22 -19.55 -9.90
C ALA A 148 16.15 -18.69 -10.60
N LEU A 149 15.08 -18.32 -9.89
CA LEU A 149 14.05 -17.41 -10.42
C LEU A 149 14.59 -16.00 -10.65
N ALA A 150 15.37 -15.46 -9.70
CA ALA A 150 15.99 -14.16 -9.83
C ALA A 150 16.98 -14.12 -11.01
N MET A 151 17.82 -15.16 -11.16
CA MET A 151 18.75 -15.31 -12.30
C MET A 151 18.01 -15.37 -13.63
N ARG A 152 16.90 -16.11 -13.72
CA ARG A 152 16.06 -16.14 -14.93
C ARG A 152 15.49 -14.76 -15.27
N CYS A 153 15.05 -14.02 -14.26
CA CYS A 153 14.52 -12.67 -14.44
C CYS A 153 15.58 -11.70 -14.96
N GLU A 154 16.77 -11.69 -14.34
CA GLU A 154 17.89 -10.86 -14.79
C GLU A 154 18.38 -11.26 -16.18
N ALA A 155 18.54 -12.56 -16.44
CA ALA A 155 18.96 -13.06 -17.74
C ALA A 155 18.00 -12.64 -18.86
N ALA A 156 16.68 -12.73 -18.62
CA ALA A 156 15.69 -12.27 -19.59
C ALA A 156 15.82 -10.78 -19.90
N ALA A 157 16.07 -9.94 -18.89
CA ALA A 157 16.32 -8.51 -19.10
C ALA A 157 17.58 -8.28 -19.94
N LEU A 158 18.71 -8.90 -19.57
CA LEU A 158 19.99 -8.76 -20.27
C LEU A 158 19.96 -9.29 -21.71
N GLN A 159 19.16 -10.32 -22.00
CA GLN A 159 19.03 -10.92 -23.32
C GLN A 159 18.06 -10.19 -24.25
N THR A 160 17.28 -9.23 -23.73
CA THR A 160 16.24 -8.55 -24.50
C THR A 160 16.81 -7.69 -25.65
N ASP A 161 17.90 -6.96 -25.40
CA ASP A 161 18.57 -6.14 -26.42
C ASP A 161 20.05 -5.97 -26.04
N ARG A 162 20.95 -5.95 -27.03
CA ARG A 162 22.40 -5.72 -26.83
C ARG A 162 22.75 -4.40 -26.12
N ARG A 163 21.81 -3.45 -26.09
CA ARG A 163 21.93 -2.17 -25.38
C ARG A 163 21.64 -2.29 -23.90
N ILE A 164 21.05 -3.39 -23.42
CA ILE A 164 21.06 -3.69 -21.99
C ILE A 164 22.46 -4.17 -21.63
N THR A 165 23.24 -3.27 -21.02
CA THR A 165 24.68 -3.45 -20.84
C THR A 165 25.07 -3.75 -19.40
N ASN A 166 24.16 -3.50 -18.46
CA ASN A 166 24.38 -3.69 -17.04
C ASN A 166 23.04 -3.91 -16.30
N SER A 167 23.11 -4.22 -15.01
CA SER A 167 21.96 -4.48 -14.15
C SER A 167 22.26 -4.06 -12.71
N GLU A 168 21.27 -3.50 -12.02
CA GLU A 168 21.28 -3.32 -10.56
C GLU A 168 20.81 -4.58 -9.82
N GLY A 169 20.46 -5.63 -10.56
CA GLY A 169 20.12 -6.95 -10.02
C GLY A 169 18.66 -7.30 -10.18
N ALA A 170 18.36 -8.56 -9.88
CA ALA A 170 17.01 -9.07 -9.72
C ALA A 170 16.83 -9.64 -8.32
N GLY A 171 15.60 -9.65 -7.82
CA GLY A 171 15.29 -10.10 -6.47
C GLY A 171 13.98 -10.86 -6.38
N VAL A 172 13.96 -11.90 -5.55
CA VAL A 172 12.76 -12.62 -5.12
C VAL A 172 12.58 -12.37 -3.63
N SER A 173 11.36 -12.01 -3.23
CA SER A 173 10.96 -11.93 -1.83
C SER A 173 9.76 -12.81 -1.58
N ALA A 174 9.87 -13.69 -0.58
CA ALA A 174 8.80 -14.54 -0.09
C ALA A 174 8.54 -14.19 1.37
N GLN A 175 7.53 -13.36 1.64
CA GLN A 175 7.21 -12.86 2.97
C GLN A 175 5.85 -13.38 3.44
N GLN A 176 5.75 -13.63 4.74
CA GLN A 176 4.50 -13.95 5.41
C GLN A 176 4.48 -13.37 6.82
N SER A 177 3.28 -13.11 7.32
CA SER A 177 3.08 -12.61 8.68
C SER A 177 1.76 -13.11 9.23
N GLN A 178 1.66 -13.12 10.56
CA GLN A 178 0.41 -13.30 11.28
C GLN A 178 0.42 -12.44 12.52
N PHE A 179 -0.77 -12.10 12.99
CA PHE A 179 -0.95 -11.36 14.23
C PHE A 179 -2.25 -11.77 14.91
N PHE A 180 -2.34 -11.43 16.18
CA PHE A 180 -3.56 -11.48 16.96
C PHE A 180 -3.62 -10.25 17.85
N SER A 181 -4.79 -9.60 17.87
CA SER A 181 -5.07 -8.40 18.65
C SER A 181 -6.34 -8.58 19.45
N ALA A 182 -6.35 -8.06 20.67
CA ALA A 182 -7.54 -7.95 21.49
C ALA A 182 -7.51 -6.70 22.36
N HIS A 183 -8.69 -6.25 22.78
CA HIS A 183 -8.79 -5.13 23.71
C HIS A 183 -9.97 -5.27 24.68
N THR A 184 -9.96 -4.50 25.77
CA THR A 184 -10.89 -4.64 26.91
C THR A 184 -12.37 -4.43 26.58
N HIS A 185 -12.70 -3.78 25.46
CA HIS A 185 -14.08 -3.67 24.95
C HIS A 185 -14.59 -4.94 24.22
N GLY A 186 -13.81 -6.03 24.19
CA GLY A 186 -14.27 -7.35 23.73
C GLY A 186 -13.92 -7.72 22.29
N PHE A 187 -13.19 -6.86 21.55
CA PHE A 187 -12.61 -7.27 20.27
C PHE A 187 -11.52 -8.32 20.48
N ARG A 188 -11.50 -9.31 19.60
CA ARG A 188 -10.48 -10.36 19.49
C ARG A 188 -10.39 -10.76 18.03
N GLY A 189 -9.27 -10.52 17.36
CA GLY A 189 -9.14 -10.79 15.93
C GLY A 189 -7.70 -10.90 15.49
N GLY A 190 -7.48 -11.71 14.45
CA GLY A 190 -6.16 -11.97 13.91
C GLY A 190 -6.25 -12.86 12.68
N TYR A 191 -5.33 -12.68 11.76
CA TYR A 191 -5.23 -13.47 10.53
C TYR A 191 -3.79 -13.55 10.05
N ALA A 192 -3.50 -14.60 9.29
CA ALA A 192 -2.26 -14.74 8.55
C ALA A 192 -2.37 -14.07 7.18
N SER A 193 -1.23 -13.63 6.64
CA SER A 193 -1.16 -13.11 5.28
C SER A 193 0.20 -13.40 4.64
N SER A 194 0.21 -13.51 3.32
CA SER A 194 1.44 -13.64 2.53
C SER A 194 1.57 -12.52 1.50
N ARG A 195 2.81 -12.20 1.16
CA ARG A 195 3.15 -11.32 0.04
C ARG A 195 4.46 -11.77 -0.57
N HIS A 196 4.41 -12.06 -1.87
CA HIS A 196 5.54 -12.50 -2.65
C HIS A 196 5.81 -11.52 -3.78
N SER A 197 7.07 -11.35 -4.14
CA SER A 197 7.46 -10.47 -5.25
C SER A 197 8.67 -10.95 -6.00
N LEU A 198 8.72 -10.56 -7.27
CA LEU A 198 9.86 -10.72 -8.18
C LEU A 198 10.09 -9.38 -8.87
N SER A 199 11.33 -8.90 -8.91
CA SER A 199 11.68 -7.61 -9.52
C SER A 199 13.06 -7.64 -10.19
N VAL A 200 13.29 -6.71 -11.12
CA VAL A 200 14.60 -6.49 -11.75
C VAL A 200 14.75 -5.04 -12.21
N ALA A 201 15.98 -4.52 -12.18
CA ALA A 201 16.32 -3.16 -12.60
C ALA A 201 17.51 -3.17 -13.61
N PRO A 202 17.25 -3.35 -14.91
CA PRO A 202 18.29 -3.31 -15.93
C PRO A 202 18.75 -1.88 -16.27
N ILE A 203 19.95 -1.79 -16.86
CA ILE A 203 20.54 -0.53 -17.34
C ILE A 203 20.81 -0.64 -18.84
N ALA A 204 20.14 0.22 -19.61
CA ALA A 204 20.35 0.41 -21.03
C ALA A 204 21.46 1.45 -21.28
N SER A 205 22.34 1.20 -22.25
CA SER A 205 23.28 2.18 -22.79
C SER A 205 23.65 1.87 -24.23
N ASN A 206 24.09 2.89 -24.98
CA ASN A 206 24.64 2.67 -26.32
C ASN A 206 26.09 2.12 -26.21
N PRO A 207 26.44 1.01 -26.90
CA PRO A 207 27.79 0.47 -26.87
C PRO A 207 28.86 1.53 -27.16
N GLY A 208 29.81 1.69 -26.24
CA GLY A 208 30.91 2.67 -26.36
C GLY A 208 30.60 4.09 -25.87
N ARG A 209 29.38 4.39 -25.40
CA ARG A 209 29.01 5.69 -24.82
C ARG A 209 28.53 5.55 -23.36
N ARG A 210 29.45 5.73 -22.40
CA ARG A 210 29.14 5.67 -20.96
C ARG A 210 28.23 6.78 -20.42
N GLN A 211 27.99 7.85 -21.19
CA GLN A 211 27.25 9.03 -20.72
C GLN A 211 25.73 8.97 -20.97
N ASP A 212 25.23 7.96 -21.70
CA ASP A 212 23.79 7.79 -22.03
C ASP A 212 23.29 6.47 -21.42
N MET A 213 23.34 6.41 -20.09
CA MET A 213 22.86 5.25 -19.32
C MET A 213 21.46 5.54 -18.78
N GLN A 214 20.53 4.63 -19.05
CA GLN A 214 19.14 4.73 -18.62
C GLN A 214 18.78 3.49 -17.82
N ARG A 215 18.22 3.71 -16.64
CA ARG A 215 17.73 2.65 -15.76
C ARG A 215 16.22 2.74 -15.69
N ASP A 216 15.57 1.60 -15.71
CA ASP A 216 14.19 1.46 -15.26
C ASP A 216 14.04 0.11 -14.55
N ALA A 217 12.88 -0.16 -13.99
CA ALA A 217 12.60 -1.38 -13.27
C ALA A 217 11.19 -1.89 -13.55
N TRP A 218 10.98 -3.17 -13.28
CA TRP A 218 9.65 -3.73 -13.18
C TRP A 218 9.58 -4.80 -12.10
N TYR A 219 8.36 -5.09 -11.66
CA TYR A 219 8.10 -6.11 -10.67
C TYR A 219 6.70 -6.72 -10.80
N SER A 220 6.55 -7.90 -10.21
CA SER A 220 5.27 -8.52 -9.90
C SER A 220 5.17 -8.73 -8.40
N SER A 221 4.00 -8.48 -7.80
CA SER A 221 3.77 -8.73 -6.38
C SER A 221 2.33 -9.19 -6.13
N MET A 222 2.20 -10.36 -5.51
CA MET A 222 0.92 -11.06 -5.26
C MET A 222 0.92 -11.69 -3.87
N ARG A 223 -0.25 -12.14 -3.39
CA ARG A 223 -0.34 -12.95 -2.17
C ARG A 223 0.05 -14.39 -2.42
N ASP A 224 -0.48 -14.97 -3.49
CA ASP A 224 -0.16 -16.31 -3.98
C ASP A 224 0.97 -16.21 -5.02
N ALA A 225 2.03 -17.02 -4.84
CA ALA A 225 3.17 -17.04 -5.74
C ALA A 225 2.80 -17.56 -7.14
N THR A 226 1.73 -18.35 -7.26
CA THR A 226 1.24 -18.88 -8.55
C THR A 226 0.62 -17.79 -9.44
N GLU A 227 0.24 -16.66 -8.85
CA GLU A 227 -0.29 -15.49 -9.57
C GLU A 227 0.79 -14.50 -10.02
N LEU A 228 2.06 -14.74 -9.65
CA LEU A 228 3.16 -13.89 -10.11
C LEU A 228 3.36 -14.02 -11.62
N ALA A 229 3.63 -12.88 -12.27
CA ALA A 229 4.12 -12.90 -13.65
C ALA A 229 5.42 -13.71 -13.76
N SER A 230 5.64 -14.36 -14.90
CA SER A 230 6.85 -15.15 -15.11
C SER A 230 8.12 -14.29 -15.01
N PRO A 231 9.25 -14.84 -14.54
CA PRO A 231 10.52 -14.13 -14.51
C PRO A 231 10.90 -13.52 -15.86
N GLU A 232 10.64 -14.25 -16.94
CA GLU A 232 10.93 -13.82 -18.30
C GLU A 232 10.09 -12.60 -18.71
N ALA A 233 8.80 -12.58 -18.36
CA ALA A 233 7.93 -11.45 -18.66
C ALA A 233 8.35 -10.19 -17.89
N VAL A 234 8.67 -10.34 -16.60
CA VAL A 234 9.15 -9.23 -15.76
C VAL A 234 10.48 -8.70 -16.28
N GLY A 235 11.43 -9.58 -16.60
CA GLY A 235 12.74 -9.22 -17.14
C GLY A 235 12.67 -8.48 -18.46
N ARG A 236 11.92 -9.03 -19.41
CA ARG A 236 11.74 -8.42 -20.72
C ARG A 236 11.09 -7.03 -20.61
N TYR A 237 10.02 -6.90 -19.84
CA TYR A 237 9.30 -5.62 -19.73
C TYR A 237 10.14 -4.55 -19.01
N ALA A 238 10.91 -4.92 -17.98
CA ALA A 238 11.86 -4.00 -17.35
C ALA A 238 12.93 -3.50 -18.33
N ALA A 239 13.43 -4.39 -19.20
CA ALA A 239 14.39 -4.03 -20.25
C ALA A 239 13.77 -3.10 -21.31
N GLU A 240 12.55 -3.40 -21.78
CA GLU A 240 11.80 -2.54 -22.72
C GLU A 240 11.61 -1.13 -22.14
N ARG A 241 11.27 -1.03 -20.86
CA ARG A 241 11.19 0.26 -20.14
C ARG A 241 12.53 0.98 -20.11
N ALA A 242 13.62 0.32 -19.71
CA ALA A 242 14.95 0.95 -19.71
C ALA A 242 15.40 1.41 -21.11
N LEU A 243 15.15 0.60 -22.15
CA LEU A 243 15.49 0.92 -23.54
C LEU A 243 14.69 2.11 -24.08
N SER A 244 13.41 2.20 -23.71
CA SER A 244 12.51 3.26 -24.18
C SER A 244 12.98 4.66 -23.77
N ARG A 245 13.80 4.76 -22.72
CA ARG A 245 14.36 6.01 -22.19
C ARG A 245 15.65 6.45 -22.87
N LEU A 246 16.29 5.62 -23.69
CA LEU A 246 17.53 5.99 -24.37
C LEU A 246 17.34 7.23 -25.25
N LYS A 247 18.34 8.12 -25.28
CA LYS A 247 18.29 9.42 -25.99
C LYS A 247 17.22 10.36 -25.45
N SER A 248 16.90 10.24 -24.15
CA SER A 248 16.08 11.22 -23.45
C SER A 248 16.67 12.62 -23.61
N ARG A 249 15.78 13.61 -23.68
CA ARG A 249 16.16 15.01 -23.82
C ARG A 249 15.23 15.89 -23.01
N LYS A 250 15.75 17.05 -22.60
CA LYS A 250 14.93 18.11 -22.06
C LYS A 250 13.98 18.66 -23.12
N ILE A 251 12.89 19.24 -22.66
CA ILE A 251 11.97 20.01 -23.48
C ILE A 251 11.92 21.44 -22.98
N ALA A 252 11.55 22.37 -23.87
CA ALA A 252 11.34 23.75 -23.49
C ALA A 252 10.21 23.84 -22.46
N THR A 253 10.35 24.78 -21.53
CA THR A 253 9.32 25.07 -20.54
C THR A 253 7.99 25.41 -21.24
N THR A 254 6.94 24.70 -20.89
CA THR A 254 5.63 24.80 -21.53
C THR A 254 4.50 24.54 -20.54
N GLU A 255 3.27 24.61 -21.01
CA GLU A 255 2.06 24.18 -20.32
C GLU A 255 1.29 23.25 -21.25
N CYS A 256 1.00 22.03 -20.80
CA CYS A 256 0.37 21.00 -21.62
C CYS A 256 -0.43 20.00 -20.79
N PRO A 257 -1.30 19.18 -21.41
CA PRO A 257 -1.90 18.04 -20.74
C PRO A 257 -0.85 16.99 -20.38
N VAL A 258 -1.10 16.28 -19.28
CA VAL A 258 -0.20 15.27 -18.74
C VAL A 258 -0.95 13.95 -18.52
N LEU A 259 -0.50 12.89 -19.17
CA LEU A 259 -0.96 11.52 -18.95
C LEU A 259 -0.02 10.84 -17.94
N PHE A 260 -0.56 10.34 -16.84
CA PHE A 260 0.18 9.54 -15.86
C PHE A 260 -0.02 8.06 -16.18
N GLU A 261 1.06 7.28 -16.28
CA GLU A 261 0.99 5.82 -16.36
C GLU A 261 0.22 5.26 -15.18
N SER A 262 -0.56 4.20 -15.41
CA SER A 262 -1.44 3.58 -14.40
C SER A 262 -0.78 3.34 -13.02
N PRO A 263 0.42 2.72 -12.87
CA PRO A 263 1.03 2.55 -11.56
C PRO A 263 1.36 3.88 -10.87
N LEU A 264 1.74 4.91 -11.64
CA LEU A 264 2.01 6.25 -11.13
C LEU A 264 0.73 6.99 -10.74
N ALA A 265 -0.35 6.79 -11.50
CA ALA A 265 -1.66 7.38 -11.25
C ALA A 265 -2.25 6.96 -9.88
N ALA A 266 -1.86 5.79 -9.36
CA ALA A 266 -2.19 5.37 -8.00
C ALA A 266 -1.69 6.37 -6.92
N GLY A 267 -0.63 7.12 -7.22
CA GLY A 267 -0.14 8.22 -6.38
C GLY A 267 -1.11 9.39 -6.26
N LEU A 268 -1.83 9.75 -7.33
CA LEU A 268 -2.87 10.79 -7.29
C LEU A 268 -4.05 10.36 -6.41
N LEU A 269 -4.46 9.08 -6.53
CA LEU A 269 -5.46 8.49 -5.64
C LEU A 269 -4.96 8.47 -4.18
N GLY A 270 -3.68 8.16 -3.96
CA GLY A 270 -3.05 8.26 -2.63
C GLY A 270 -3.08 9.67 -2.05
N ALA A 271 -2.85 10.70 -2.88
CA ALA A 271 -2.92 12.09 -2.44
C ALA A 271 -4.34 12.50 -2.03
N LEU A 272 -5.37 12.05 -2.74
CA LEU A 272 -6.76 12.24 -2.33
C LEU A 272 -7.05 11.55 -0.99
N VAL A 273 -6.64 10.29 -0.82
CA VAL A 273 -6.81 9.55 0.44
C VAL A 273 -6.17 10.30 1.60
N GLN A 274 -4.93 10.77 1.44
CA GLN A 274 -4.24 11.55 2.47
C GLN A 274 -5.04 12.82 2.82
N ALA A 275 -5.49 13.55 1.80
CA ALA A 275 -6.16 14.83 1.96
C ALA A 275 -7.53 14.70 2.67
N VAL A 276 -8.19 13.55 2.54
CA VAL A 276 -9.49 13.26 3.14
C VAL A 276 -9.40 12.26 4.32
N SER A 277 -8.19 12.04 4.84
CA SER A 277 -7.96 11.24 6.05
C SER A 277 -8.17 12.07 7.31
N GLY A 278 -8.77 11.46 8.33
CA GLY A 278 -9.15 12.12 9.58
C GLY A 278 -7.98 12.85 10.25
N GLY A 279 -6.78 12.25 10.23
CA GLY A 279 -5.56 12.85 10.76
C GLY A 279 -5.15 14.17 10.10
N ALA A 280 -5.40 14.34 8.81
CA ALA A 280 -5.13 15.58 8.09
C ALA A 280 -6.25 16.62 8.34
N LEU A 281 -7.50 16.14 8.37
CA LEU A 281 -8.68 16.97 8.57
C LEU A 281 -8.70 17.65 9.95
N TYR A 282 -8.58 16.89 11.05
CA TYR A 282 -8.68 17.50 12.38
C TYR A 282 -7.51 18.42 12.72
N ARG A 283 -6.33 18.18 12.13
CA ARG A 283 -5.16 19.07 12.24
C ARG A 283 -5.21 20.26 11.29
N LYS A 284 -6.24 20.35 10.45
CA LYS A 284 -6.38 21.36 9.39
C LYS A 284 -5.15 21.44 8.49
N SER A 285 -4.54 20.29 8.22
CA SER A 285 -3.30 20.14 7.45
C SER A 285 -3.58 19.52 6.08
N THR A 286 -4.66 19.93 5.44
CA THR A 286 -5.12 19.41 4.15
C THR A 286 -5.73 20.49 3.28
N PHE A 287 -5.47 20.43 1.98
CA PHE A 287 -6.11 21.27 0.98
C PHE A 287 -7.59 20.93 0.75
N LEU A 288 -8.10 19.79 1.26
CA LEU A 288 -9.50 19.35 1.16
C LEU A 288 -10.27 19.43 2.49
N LEU A 289 -9.97 20.43 3.32
CA LEU A 289 -10.76 20.70 4.52
C LEU A 289 -12.23 20.98 4.17
N ASP A 290 -13.15 20.49 5.00
CA ASP A 290 -14.60 20.67 4.86
C ASP A 290 -15.14 20.27 3.46
N SER A 291 -14.60 19.21 2.86
CA SER A 291 -14.91 18.77 1.50
C SER A 291 -16.03 17.73 1.39
N LEU A 292 -16.52 17.19 2.52
CA LEU A 292 -17.62 16.23 2.53
C LEU A 292 -18.87 16.80 1.81
N GLY A 293 -19.44 16.01 0.90
CA GLY A 293 -20.58 16.42 0.08
C GLY A 293 -20.26 17.49 -0.97
N LYS A 294 -18.98 17.78 -1.24
CA LYS A 294 -18.57 18.73 -2.29
C LYS A 294 -17.89 18.00 -3.45
N PRO A 295 -17.94 18.57 -4.66
CA PRO A 295 -17.10 18.10 -5.75
C PRO A 295 -15.62 18.22 -5.39
N VAL A 296 -14.90 17.10 -5.46
CA VAL A 296 -13.44 17.02 -5.30
C VAL A 296 -12.77 16.44 -6.55
N LEU A 297 -13.58 15.87 -7.44
CA LEU A 297 -13.21 15.27 -8.71
C LEU A 297 -14.27 15.65 -9.77
N PRO A 298 -13.98 15.44 -11.06
CA PRO A 298 -14.94 15.61 -12.14
C PRO A 298 -16.16 14.69 -11.98
N GLY A 299 -17.31 15.14 -12.48
CA GLY A 299 -18.58 14.43 -12.35
C GLY A 299 -18.66 13.03 -12.97
N HIS A 300 -17.66 12.66 -13.77
CA HIS A 300 -17.58 11.34 -14.39
C HIS A 300 -16.76 10.33 -13.57
N ILE A 301 -16.14 10.73 -12.46
CA ILE A 301 -15.27 9.87 -11.66
C ILE A 301 -16.02 9.28 -10.48
N ASP A 302 -15.84 7.97 -10.27
CA ASP A 302 -16.29 7.25 -9.09
C ASP A 302 -15.08 6.61 -8.38
N ILE A 303 -15.13 6.56 -7.04
CA ILE A 303 -14.15 5.82 -6.23
C ILE A 303 -14.91 4.94 -5.26
N VAL A 304 -14.66 3.64 -5.34
CA VAL A 304 -15.25 2.63 -4.45
C VAL A 304 -14.15 2.04 -3.57
N GLU A 305 -14.46 1.86 -2.30
CA GLU A 305 -13.69 1.09 -1.34
C GLU A 305 -14.37 -0.27 -1.11
N ASP A 306 -13.61 -1.36 -1.22
CA ASP A 306 -14.08 -2.70 -0.87
C ASP A 306 -13.02 -3.43 -0.02
N PRO A 307 -13.27 -3.64 1.29
CA PRO A 307 -12.33 -4.34 2.17
C PRO A 307 -12.33 -5.86 1.97
N PHE A 308 -13.29 -6.44 1.22
CA PHE A 308 -13.57 -7.87 1.22
C PHE A 308 -13.15 -8.60 -0.06
N ILE A 309 -12.31 -7.98 -0.89
CA ILE A 309 -11.78 -8.63 -2.10
C ILE A 309 -10.93 -9.85 -1.70
N GLN A 310 -11.30 -11.04 -2.16
CA GLN A 310 -10.53 -12.26 -1.93
C GLN A 310 -9.10 -12.09 -2.46
N ARG A 311 -8.10 -12.46 -1.64
CA ARG A 311 -6.67 -12.27 -1.94
C ARG A 311 -6.25 -10.81 -2.19
N GLY A 312 -7.11 -9.83 -1.93
CA GLY A 312 -6.83 -8.43 -2.22
C GLY A 312 -5.72 -7.87 -1.34
N LYS A 313 -4.84 -7.05 -1.92
CA LYS A 313 -3.64 -6.52 -1.23
C LYS A 313 -3.97 -5.51 -0.14
N GLY A 314 -5.12 -4.85 -0.21
CA GLY A 314 -5.65 -3.95 0.82
C GLY A 314 -6.88 -4.52 1.53
N SER A 315 -7.14 -5.82 1.42
CA SER A 315 -8.29 -6.47 2.07
C SER A 315 -8.04 -6.69 3.55
N SER A 316 -9.08 -6.48 4.35
CA SER A 316 -9.06 -6.72 5.78
C SER A 316 -10.47 -7.01 6.31
N PRO A 317 -10.65 -7.95 7.26
CA PRO A 317 -11.94 -8.21 7.89
C PRO A 317 -12.38 -7.14 8.91
N PHE A 318 -11.43 -6.33 9.40
CA PHE A 318 -11.62 -5.23 10.37
C PHE A 318 -10.45 -4.24 10.24
N ASP A 319 -10.56 -3.04 10.80
CA ASP A 319 -9.45 -2.06 10.78
C ASP A 319 -8.44 -2.28 11.92
N ASP A 320 -7.35 -1.50 12.00
CA ASP A 320 -6.29 -1.67 13.01
C ASP A 320 -6.76 -1.49 14.47
N GLU A 321 -7.98 -0.98 14.69
CA GLU A 321 -8.60 -0.83 16.02
C GLU A 321 -9.64 -1.92 16.31
N GLY A 322 -9.85 -2.86 15.37
CA GLY A 322 -10.88 -3.89 15.47
C GLY A 322 -12.28 -3.40 15.12
N VAL A 323 -12.40 -2.29 14.38
CA VAL A 323 -13.67 -1.70 13.95
C VAL A 323 -14.21 -2.42 12.71
N LYS A 324 -15.54 -2.50 12.61
CA LYS A 324 -16.27 -2.98 11.42
C LYS A 324 -15.89 -2.17 10.18
N VAL A 325 -15.55 -2.88 9.12
CA VAL A 325 -15.30 -2.29 7.80
C VAL A 325 -16.48 -2.59 6.88
N GLN A 326 -16.65 -1.78 5.84
CA GLN A 326 -17.74 -1.94 4.88
C GLN A 326 -17.33 -1.49 3.48
N ALA A 327 -17.88 -2.14 2.46
CA ALA A 327 -17.79 -1.64 1.10
C ALA A 327 -18.62 -0.35 0.97
N ARG A 328 -18.07 0.67 0.32
CA ARG A 328 -18.72 1.98 0.18
C ARG A 328 -18.25 2.75 -1.05
N LYS A 329 -19.06 3.72 -1.47
CA LYS A 329 -18.59 4.77 -2.37
C LYS A 329 -17.87 5.84 -1.54
N VAL A 330 -16.61 6.09 -1.86
CA VAL A 330 -15.84 7.21 -1.30
C VAL A 330 -16.09 8.48 -2.12
N VAL A 331 -16.22 8.32 -3.44
CA VAL A 331 -16.61 9.38 -4.37
C VAL A 331 -17.70 8.87 -5.30
N ASP A 332 -18.80 9.60 -5.41
CA ASP A 332 -19.90 9.33 -6.36
C ASP A 332 -20.06 10.54 -7.28
N ALA A 333 -19.89 10.32 -8.59
CA ALA A 333 -19.98 11.37 -9.60
C ALA A 333 -19.16 12.62 -9.22
N GLY A 334 -17.90 12.42 -8.82
CA GLY A 334 -16.97 13.47 -8.45
C GLY A 334 -17.18 14.11 -7.07
N ARG A 335 -18.27 13.80 -6.36
CA ARG A 335 -18.55 14.31 -5.01
C ARG A 335 -18.00 13.39 -3.94
N LEU A 336 -17.36 13.95 -2.91
CA LEU A 336 -16.83 13.19 -1.78
C LEU A 336 -17.96 12.76 -0.85
N GLU A 337 -18.16 11.45 -0.70
CA GLU A 337 -19.24 10.86 0.10
C GLU A 337 -18.76 10.41 1.49
N GLY A 338 -17.45 10.21 1.69
CA GLY A 338 -16.92 9.78 2.98
C GLY A 338 -15.43 10.08 3.17
N TYR A 339 -15.06 10.31 4.42
CA TYR A 339 -13.66 10.42 4.87
C TYR A 339 -13.09 9.06 5.29
N PHE A 340 -11.78 8.98 5.48
CA PHE A 340 -11.09 7.83 6.08
C PHE A 340 -10.81 8.13 7.56
N LEU A 341 -11.64 7.60 8.45
CA LEU A 341 -11.63 7.93 9.87
C LEU A 341 -11.37 6.69 10.74
N SER A 342 -10.37 6.80 11.62
CA SER A 342 -10.23 5.98 12.82
C SER A 342 -11.18 6.45 13.93
N THR A 343 -11.29 5.70 15.03
CA THR A 343 -12.07 6.10 16.21
C THR A 343 -11.64 7.47 16.73
N TYR A 344 -10.33 7.67 16.93
CA TYR A 344 -9.81 8.94 17.47
C TYR A 344 -10.09 10.13 16.55
N SER A 345 -9.82 9.96 15.26
CA SER A 345 -10.00 11.04 14.29
C SER A 345 -11.47 11.37 14.05
N ALA A 346 -12.36 10.37 14.09
CA ALA A 346 -13.80 10.57 14.07
C ALA A 346 -14.26 11.40 15.28
N ARG A 347 -13.82 11.05 16.50
CA ARG A 347 -14.14 11.81 17.71
C ARG A 347 -13.69 13.27 17.62
N LYS A 348 -12.45 13.53 17.17
CA LYS A 348 -11.93 14.90 16.96
C LYS A 348 -12.77 15.71 15.97
N LEU A 349 -13.44 15.06 15.02
CA LEU A 349 -14.29 15.69 14.01
C LEU A 349 -15.78 15.70 14.39
N GLY A 350 -16.16 15.14 15.54
CA GLY A 350 -17.56 14.96 15.92
C GLY A 350 -18.33 14.00 15.01
N MET A 351 -17.63 13.03 14.41
CA MET A 351 -18.16 12.05 13.47
C MET A 351 -18.08 10.63 14.03
N LYS A 352 -18.51 9.64 13.24
CA LYS A 352 -18.32 8.21 13.51
C LYS A 352 -17.14 7.65 12.71
N THR A 353 -16.48 6.64 13.27
CA THR A 353 -15.40 5.91 12.59
C THR A 353 -15.94 5.29 11.31
N THR A 354 -15.08 5.17 10.30
CA THR A 354 -15.42 4.54 9.03
C THR A 354 -14.70 3.20 8.86
N GLY A 355 -14.07 2.70 9.92
CA GLY A 355 -13.24 1.51 9.89
C GLY A 355 -11.98 1.73 9.09
N ASN A 356 -11.28 2.85 9.28
CA ASN A 356 -10.07 3.17 8.53
C ASN A 356 -8.88 3.55 9.43
N ALA A 357 -8.82 3.03 10.66
CA ALA A 357 -7.54 2.93 11.34
C ALA A 357 -6.62 2.00 10.53
N GLY A 358 -5.40 2.43 10.23
CA GLY A 358 -4.51 1.74 9.29
C GLY A 358 -4.60 2.21 7.84
N GLY A 359 -5.64 2.98 7.49
CA GLY A 359 -5.77 3.64 6.18
C GLY A 359 -6.93 3.10 5.32
N SER A 360 -6.83 3.35 4.02
CA SER A 360 -7.82 2.89 3.04
C SER A 360 -7.62 1.41 2.70
N HIS A 361 -8.72 0.69 2.45
CA HIS A 361 -8.69 -0.67 1.91
C HIS A 361 -8.49 -0.67 0.39
N ASN A 362 -8.98 -1.70 -0.32
CA ASN A 362 -8.93 -1.75 -1.77
C ASN A 362 -9.79 -0.63 -2.37
N LEU A 363 -9.13 0.33 -3.00
CA LEU A 363 -9.77 1.41 -3.74
C LEU A 363 -9.73 1.13 -5.24
N THR A 364 -10.86 1.33 -5.90
CA THR A 364 -10.95 1.33 -7.36
C THR A 364 -11.45 2.69 -7.83
N LEU A 365 -10.64 3.39 -8.63
CA LEU A 365 -11.04 4.62 -9.31
C LEU A 365 -11.45 4.28 -10.74
N THR A 366 -12.69 4.61 -11.09
CA THR A 366 -13.23 4.40 -12.43
C THR A 366 -13.79 5.71 -12.99
N SER A 367 -14.00 5.72 -14.31
CA SER A 367 -14.67 6.81 -15.02
C SER A 367 -15.86 6.27 -15.79
N ARG A 368 -16.98 6.96 -15.69
CA ARG A 368 -18.22 6.70 -16.46
C ARG A 368 -18.04 6.92 -17.97
N LEU A 369 -16.93 7.55 -18.37
CA LEU A 369 -16.59 7.80 -19.77
C LEU A 369 -15.62 6.76 -20.34
N THR A 370 -15.03 5.91 -19.50
CA THR A 370 -14.07 4.88 -19.94
C THR A 370 -14.77 3.79 -20.72
N ARG A 371 -14.22 3.49 -21.90
CA ARG A 371 -14.65 2.40 -22.78
C ARG A 371 -13.64 1.26 -22.67
N GLY A 372 -14.07 0.02 -22.90
CA GLY A 372 -13.18 -1.15 -22.78
C GLY A 372 -11.94 -1.11 -23.69
N GLY A 373 -11.98 -0.36 -24.79
CA GLY A 373 -10.84 -0.14 -25.70
C GLY A 373 -9.97 1.07 -25.35
N ASP A 374 -10.17 1.72 -24.20
CA ASP A 374 -9.34 2.85 -23.75
C ASP A 374 -8.01 2.37 -23.14
N ASP A 375 -7.28 1.52 -23.86
CA ASP A 375 -5.93 1.10 -23.47
C ASP A 375 -4.91 2.25 -23.56
N LEU A 376 -3.63 1.97 -23.29
CA LEU A 376 -2.59 2.99 -23.30
C LEU A 376 -2.49 3.70 -24.66
N ASP A 377 -2.62 2.98 -25.78
CA ASP A 377 -2.56 3.57 -27.12
C ASP A 377 -3.74 4.53 -27.35
N ALA A 378 -4.95 4.14 -26.96
CA ALA A 378 -6.11 5.02 -27.00
C ALA A 378 -5.96 6.23 -26.06
N MET A 379 -5.35 6.06 -24.89
CA MET A 379 -5.07 7.16 -23.96
C MET A 379 -4.01 8.13 -24.51
N LEU A 380 -3.00 7.63 -25.24
CA LEU A 380 -2.06 8.48 -25.99
C LEU A 380 -2.80 9.26 -27.09
N GLN A 381 -3.73 8.62 -27.83
CA GLN A 381 -4.58 9.32 -28.80
C GLN A 381 -5.42 10.43 -28.16
N LYS A 382 -6.02 10.19 -26.98
CA LYS A 382 -6.76 11.20 -26.22
C LYS A 382 -5.86 12.34 -25.70
N LEU A 383 -4.62 12.03 -25.30
CA LEU A 383 -3.62 13.03 -24.92
C LEU A 383 -3.33 13.98 -26.09
N GLY A 384 -3.26 13.46 -27.32
CA GLY A 384 -2.99 14.26 -28.51
C GLY A 384 -1.55 14.79 -28.51
N THR A 385 -1.33 15.99 -27.98
CA THR A 385 0.02 16.56 -27.82
C THR A 385 0.23 16.97 -26.37
N GLY A 386 1.25 16.41 -25.72
CA GLY A 386 1.54 16.67 -24.32
C GLY A 386 2.57 15.71 -23.75
N LEU A 387 2.55 15.54 -22.44
CA LEU A 387 3.53 14.74 -21.70
C LEU A 387 2.90 13.43 -21.20
N PHE A 388 3.53 12.30 -21.48
CA PHE A 388 3.22 11.02 -20.84
C PHE A 388 4.29 10.70 -19.80
N VAL A 389 3.93 10.62 -18.52
CA VAL A 389 4.85 10.48 -17.38
C VAL A 389 4.84 9.04 -16.88
N ILE A 390 6.05 8.47 -16.75
CA ILE A 390 6.28 7.09 -16.27
C ILE A 390 7.11 7.02 -14.99
N GLU A 391 7.76 8.13 -14.60
CA GLU A 391 8.54 8.23 -13.37
C GLU A 391 8.40 9.62 -12.74
N LEU A 392 8.32 9.64 -11.41
CA LEU A 392 8.32 10.86 -10.60
C LEU A 392 9.37 10.78 -9.50
N MET A 393 10.10 11.87 -9.30
CA MET A 393 11.21 11.98 -8.37
C MET A 393 10.98 13.13 -7.37
N GLY A 394 11.46 12.95 -6.14
CA GLY A 394 11.36 13.95 -5.07
C GLY A 394 10.01 13.95 -4.34
N GLN A 395 9.98 14.67 -3.22
CA GLN A 395 8.89 14.74 -2.22
C GLN A 395 8.03 16.02 -2.35
N GLY A 396 8.04 16.71 -3.48
CA GLY A 396 7.49 18.07 -3.60
C GLY A 396 5.96 18.14 -3.67
N VAL A 397 5.28 17.56 -2.69
CA VAL A 397 3.83 17.67 -2.49
C VAL A 397 3.59 18.31 -1.13
N ASN A 398 2.99 19.50 -1.12
CA ASN A 398 2.52 20.13 0.11
C ASN A 398 1.05 19.78 0.32
N TYR A 399 0.77 18.90 1.27
CA TYR A 399 -0.61 18.47 1.54
C TYR A 399 -1.48 19.55 2.19
N VAL A 400 -0.91 20.59 2.82
CA VAL A 400 -1.70 21.67 3.41
C VAL A 400 -2.28 22.58 2.33
N THR A 401 -1.47 22.95 1.34
CA THR A 401 -1.87 23.90 0.27
C THR A 401 -2.33 23.20 -1.01
N GLY A 402 -1.90 21.95 -1.21
CA GLY A 402 -2.08 21.19 -2.44
C GLY A 402 -0.95 21.43 -3.45
N ASP A 403 0.04 22.26 -3.16
CA ASP A 403 1.10 22.56 -4.13
C ASP A 403 1.87 21.30 -4.52
N TYR A 404 2.05 21.11 -5.82
CA TYR A 404 2.64 19.93 -6.41
C TYR A 404 3.79 20.35 -7.34
N SER A 405 4.98 19.81 -7.11
CA SER A 405 6.18 20.01 -7.92
C SER A 405 7.11 18.81 -7.78
N ARG A 406 7.24 18.01 -8.83
CA ARG A 406 8.07 16.81 -8.80
C ARG A 406 8.91 16.72 -10.07
N GLY A 407 10.14 16.24 -9.92
CA GLY A 407 10.94 15.82 -11.07
C GLY A 407 10.21 14.71 -11.80
N ALA A 408 10.26 14.70 -13.12
CA ALA A 408 9.54 13.74 -13.94
C ALA A 408 10.39 13.25 -15.11
N SER A 409 10.12 12.01 -15.52
CA SER A 409 10.64 11.43 -16.75
C SER A 409 9.51 10.69 -17.47
N GLY A 410 9.62 10.58 -18.78
CA GLY A 410 8.59 9.96 -19.61
C GLY A 410 8.78 10.25 -21.08
N PHE A 411 7.71 10.63 -21.78
CA PHE A 411 7.69 10.81 -23.21
C PHE A 411 6.94 12.06 -23.63
N TRP A 412 7.51 12.79 -24.58
CA TRP A 412 6.75 13.77 -25.33
C TRP A 412 5.89 13.06 -26.38
N VAL A 413 4.62 13.42 -26.44
CA VAL A 413 3.63 12.84 -27.34
C VAL A 413 3.16 13.91 -28.32
N GLU A 414 3.08 13.57 -29.60
CA GLU A 414 2.58 14.44 -30.66
C GLU A 414 1.56 13.70 -31.52
N LYS A 415 0.38 14.30 -31.74
CA LYS A 415 -0.70 13.70 -32.53
C LYS A 415 -1.03 12.26 -32.11
N GLY A 416 -1.00 12.03 -30.80
CA GLY A 416 -1.32 10.77 -30.15
C GLY A 416 -0.25 9.69 -30.24
N ARG A 417 0.99 10.03 -30.64
CA ARG A 417 2.10 9.09 -30.76
C ARG A 417 3.30 9.60 -29.99
N ILE A 418 4.01 8.70 -29.32
CA ILE A 418 5.28 9.02 -28.65
C ILE A 418 6.27 9.53 -29.70
N ALA A 419 6.75 10.76 -29.51
CA ALA A 419 7.74 11.38 -30.39
C ALA A 419 9.17 11.08 -29.93
N HIS A 420 9.46 11.27 -28.64
CA HIS A 420 10.76 10.96 -28.03
C HIS A 420 10.65 10.90 -26.50
N PRO A 421 11.57 10.20 -25.81
CA PRO A 421 11.64 10.23 -24.37
C PRO A 421 12.14 11.60 -23.86
N VAL A 422 11.77 11.92 -22.63
CA VAL A 422 12.12 13.15 -21.92
C VAL A 422 12.54 12.87 -20.48
N GLU A 423 13.53 13.63 -20.02
CA GLU A 423 14.08 13.55 -18.67
C GLU A 423 14.54 14.93 -18.21
N GLU A 424 14.94 15.03 -16.93
CA GLU A 424 15.38 16.28 -16.29
C GLU A 424 14.36 17.42 -16.44
N ILE A 425 13.07 17.08 -16.35
CA ILE A 425 11.96 18.02 -16.31
C ILE A 425 11.29 18.01 -14.94
N THR A 426 10.55 19.07 -14.64
CA THR A 426 9.68 19.14 -13.46
C THR A 426 8.25 19.41 -13.92
N ILE A 427 7.29 18.67 -13.36
CA ILE A 427 5.87 18.97 -13.51
C ILE A 427 5.36 19.67 -12.26
N ALA A 428 4.57 20.73 -12.44
CA ALA A 428 4.04 21.52 -11.35
C ALA A 428 2.56 21.90 -11.56
N GLY A 429 1.86 22.07 -10.43
CA GLY A 429 0.45 22.45 -10.36
C GLY A 429 -0.04 22.50 -8.92
N ASN A 430 -1.36 22.49 -8.73
CA ASN A 430 -2.00 22.30 -7.43
C ASN A 430 -2.89 21.05 -7.49
N LEU A 431 -2.81 20.17 -6.49
CA LEU A 431 -3.54 18.91 -6.43
C LEU A 431 -5.05 19.08 -6.55
N ARG A 432 -5.62 20.17 -6.01
CA ARG A 432 -7.05 20.46 -6.18
C ARG A 432 -7.40 20.62 -7.66
N ASP A 433 -6.61 21.40 -8.37
CA ASP A 433 -6.81 21.68 -9.80
C ASP A 433 -6.49 20.46 -10.66
N MET A 434 -5.45 19.70 -10.30
CA MET A 434 -5.09 18.46 -10.98
C MET A 434 -6.20 17.41 -10.86
N LEU A 435 -6.73 17.19 -9.65
CA LEU A 435 -7.83 16.24 -9.41
C LEU A 435 -9.08 16.67 -10.18
N MET A 436 -9.48 17.95 -10.09
CA MET A 436 -10.60 18.50 -10.85
C MET A 436 -10.36 18.55 -12.37
N GLY A 437 -9.10 18.53 -12.80
CA GLY A 437 -8.65 18.58 -14.18
C GLY A 437 -8.52 17.21 -14.84
N ILE A 438 -8.90 16.11 -14.17
CA ILE A 438 -8.92 14.78 -14.77
C ILE A 438 -9.96 14.76 -15.90
N THR A 439 -9.53 14.46 -17.12
CA THR A 439 -10.41 14.44 -18.31
C THR A 439 -10.67 13.04 -18.85
N ALA A 440 -9.80 12.08 -18.53
CA ALA A 440 -9.98 10.68 -18.91
C ALA A 440 -9.23 9.76 -17.96
N VAL A 441 -9.76 8.54 -17.81
CA VAL A 441 -9.13 7.42 -17.13
C VAL A 441 -9.12 6.24 -18.10
N GLY A 442 -7.97 5.58 -18.24
CA GLY A 442 -7.81 4.43 -19.13
C GLY A 442 -8.45 3.16 -18.58
N ALA A 443 -8.69 2.21 -19.49
CA ALA A 443 -9.11 0.83 -19.20
C ALA A 443 -7.92 -0.09 -18.87
N ASP A 444 -6.69 0.42 -18.99
CA ASP A 444 -5.42 -0.20 -18.63
C ASP A 444 -5.18 -0.22 -17.10
N ALA A 445 -6.23 -0.57 -16.34
CA ALA A 445 -6.20 -0.54 -14.88
C ALA A 445 -5.20 -1.55 -14.31
N TYR A 446 -4.30 -1.06 -13.47
CA TYR A 446 -3.33 -1.88 -12.74
C TYR A 446 -3.60 -1.80 -11.24
N ASN A 447 -3.52 -2.95 -10.57
CA ASN A 447 -3.62 -3.03 -9.12
C ASN A 447 -2.25 -2.80 -8.46
N HIS A 448 -2.00 -1.53 -8.10
CA HIS A 448 -0.80 -1.11 -7.38
C HIS A 448 -1.05 -1.11 -5.86
N GLY A 449 -0.76 -2.25 -5.22
CA GLY A 449 -1.07 -2.44 -3.81
C GLY A 449 -2.59 -2.41 -3.58
N ALA A 450 -3.05 -1.59 -2.64
CA ALA A 450 -4.48 -1.42 -2.35
C ALA A 450 -5.22 -0.48 -3.32
N LYS A 451 -4.59 -0.05 -4.43
CA LYS A 451 -5.17 0.96 -5.34
C LYS A 451 -5.20 0.41 -6.76
N THR A 452 -6.38 0.38 -7.35
CA THR A 452 -6.63 -0.04 -8.73
C THR A 452 -7.09 1.17 -9.54
N VAL A 453 -6.32 1.54 -10.56
CA VAL A 453 -6.63 2.70 -11.42
C VAL A 453 -5.95 2.54 -12.78
N GLY A 454 -6.58 3.02 -13.85
CA GLY A 454 -5.96 3.13 -15.18
C GLY A 454 -5.04 4.33 -15.30
N SER A 455 -4.48 4.54 -16.49
CA SER A 455 -3.73 5.76 -16.78
C SER A 455 -4.64 7.00 -16.64
N ILE A 456 -4.16 8.09 -16.04
CA ILE A 456 -4.97 9.29 -15.78
C ILE A 456 -4.48 10.45 -16.66
N LEU A 457 -5.38 11.02 -17.46
CA LEU A 457 -5.11 12.25 -18.21
C LEU A 457 -5.59 13.48 -17.43
N VAL A 458 -4.64 14.33 -17.05
CA VAL A 458 -4.88 15.65 -16.47
C VAL A 458 -4.78 16.71 -17.57
N ASN A 459 -5.78 17.57 -17.67
CA ASN A 459 -5.94 18.53 -18.76
C ASN A 459 -4.78 19.52 -18.94
N ARG A 460 -4.09 19.91 -17.86
CA ARG A 460 -3.11 20.99 -17.90
C ARG A 460 -2.19 20.99 -16.69
N MET A 461 -0.89 20.98 -16.93
CA MET A 461 0.14 21.21 -15.91
C MET A 461 1.29 22.05 -16.48
N LYS A 462 2.02 22.74 -15.60
CA LYS A 462 3.26 23.41 -15.97
C LYS A 462 4.37 22.38 -16.08
N VAL A 463 5.09 22.38 -17.19
CA VAL A 463 6.28 21.54 -17.40
C VAL A 463 7.49 22.45 -17.55
N ALA A 464 8.42 22.37 -16.61
CA ALA A 464 9.66 23.12 -16.62
C ALA A 464 10.80 22.24 -17.14
N GLY A 465 11.53 22.75 -18.13
CA GLY A 465 12.75 22.18 -18.68
C GLY A 465 13.59 23.28 -19.33
N SER A 466 14.91 23.08 -19.38
CA SER A 466 15.89 24.07 -19.85
C SER A 466 16.97 23.47 -20.74
#